data_AF-A0A958I7I6-F1
#
_entry.id   AF-A0A958I7I6-F1
#
_cell.length_a   1.000
_cell.length_b   1.000
_cell.length_c   1.000
_cell.angle_alpha   90.00
_cell.angle_beta   90.00
_cell.angle_gamma   90.00
#
_symmetry.space_group_name_H-M   'P 1'
#
loop_
_entity.id
_entity.type
_entity.pdbx_description
1 polymer ?
#
loop_
_entity_poly.entity_id
_entity_poly.type
_entity_poly.pdbx_seq_one_letter_code
_entity_poly.pdbx_strand_id
1 'polypeptide(L)'
;MQVFNKLLIILVGLFLLSGGMSAQSALNVTKKGNWGKGEGEIKAVFAAGPIAYYGVGNKVQITAFSDPANPVRLASVDVPDLVEDLVRTSIGGNQYLVVGNGENLSIINVQNPTTPSLVANVSLPSTAEGVATSGTYAYIADGGAGLQIYDISTPSSPSPVSQVDSISWAEGVVISQPYCYMAAGGKTHIFDISNPAAPALLSQIPSFSGGWHQD
;
A
#
# COMPACT_ATOMS: atom_id res chain seq x y z
N MET A 1 -5.48 23.39 -32.66
CA MET A 1 -6.37 22.40 -32.02
C MET A 1 -5.52 21.63 -31.02
N GLN A 2 -5.45 22.09 -29.77
CA GLN A 2 -4.66 21.44 -28.72
C GLN A 2 -5.52 20.36 -28.07
N VAL A 3 -5.04 19.11 -28.14
CA VAL A 3 -5.60 17.98 -27.41
C VAL A 3 -5.12 18.09 -25.97
N PHE A 4 -6.02 18.43 -25.05
CA PHE A 4 -5.75 18.34 -23.62
C PHE A 4 -5.70 16.85 -23.22
N ASN A 5 -4.51 16.34 -22.93
CA ASN A 5 -4.34 15.09 -22.21
C ASN A 5 -4.98 15.25 -20.82
N LYS A 6 -6.14 14.61 -20.61
CA LYS A 6 -6.76 14.51 -19.30
C LYS A 6 -5.87 13.62 -18.44
N LEU A 7 -5.13 14.25 -17.52
CA LEU A 7 -4.41 13.57 -16.47
C LEU A 7 -5.44 12.91 -15.54
N LEU A 8 -5.46 11.59 -15.47
CA LEU A 8 -6.28 10.83 -14.53
C LEU A 8 -5.56 10.83 -13.18
N ILE A 9 -6.03 11.63 -12.23
CA ILE A 9 -5.56 11.61 -10.84
C ILE A 9 -6.58 10.81 -10.04
N ILE A 10 -6.16 9.67 -9.50
CA ILE A 10 -6.91 8.91 -8.51
C ILE A 10 -6.54 9.51 -7.15
N LEU A 11 -7.40 10.34 -6.59
CA LEU A 11 -7.28 10.90 -5.25
C LEU A 11 -8.10 10.02 -4.29
N VAL A 12 -7.43 9.32 -3.38
CA VAL A 12 -8.05 8.59 -2.28
C VAL A 12 -7.86 9.44 -1.03
N GLY A 13 -8.92 10.14 -0.63
CA GLY A 13 -8.98 10.79 0.67
C GLY A 13 -9.65 9.86 1.66
N LEU A 14 -8.90 9.37 2.66
CA LEU A 14 -9.47 8.79 3.87
C LEU A 14 -10.07 9.95 4.67
N PHE A 15 -11.35 10.25 4.44
CA PHE A 15 -12.07 11.27 5.20
C PHE A 15 -13.04 10.59 6.18
N LEU A 16 -12.65 10.52 7.45
CA LEU A 16 -13.62 10.46 8.54
C LEU A 16 -14.23 11.87 8.72
N LEU A 17 -15.08 12.28 7.79
CA LEU A 17 -15.85 13.52 7.93
C LEU A 17 -17.15 13.19 8.67
N SER A 18 -17.12 13.30 10.01
CA SER A 18 -18.34 13.61 10.76
C SER A 18 -18.75 15.06 10.42
N GLY A 19 -19.39 15.24 9.27
CA GLY A 19 -19.89 16.55 8.84
C GLY A 19 -19.68 16.82 7.36
N GLY A 20 -20.68 16.45 6.55
CA GLY A 20 -21.28 17.32 5.53
C GLY A 20 -20.45 17.98 4.41
N MET A 21 -19.14 17.81 4.30
CA MET A 21 -18.36 18.39 3.20
C MET A 21 -18.19 17.37 2.08
N SER A 22 -18.95 17.55 1.00
CA SER A 22 -18.72 16.83 -0.25
C SER A 22 -17.35 17.24 -0.83
N ALA A 23 -16.70 16.33 -1.54
CA ALA A 23 -15.43 16.56 -2.25
C ALA A 23 -15.55 17.57 -3.43
N GLN A 24 -16.51 18.50 -3.38
CA GLN A 24 -16.84 19.44 -4.45
C GLN A 24 -15.87 20.64 -4.52
N SER A 25 -14.91 20.78 -3.61
CA SER A 25 -14.09 22.00 -3.49
C SER A 25 -12.78 22.00 -4.29
N ALA A 26 -12.54 21.03 -5.17
CA ALA A 26 -11.42 21.06 -6.12
C ALA A 26 -11.95 21.31 -7.54
N LEU A 27 -11.54 22.42 -8.17
CA LEU A 27 -12.10 22.96 -9.42
C LEU A 27 -12.12 22.00 -10.64
N ASN A 28 -11.47 20.84 -10.58
CA ASN A 28 -11.35 19.89 -11.70
C ASN A 28 -11.65 18.42 -11.32
N VAL A 29 -12.28 18.16 -10.17
CA VAL A 29 -12.61 16.79 -9.75
C VAL A 29 -14.11 16.53 -9.88
N THR A 30 -14.49 15.44 -10.55
CA THR A 30 -15.89 14.99 -10.62
C THR A 30 -15.98 13.56 -10.11
N LYS A 31 -16.76 13.36 -9.04
CA LYS A 31 -17.07 12.02 -8.54
C LYS A 31 -17.88 11.25 -9.59
N LYS A 32 -17.37 10.07 -10.00
CA LYS A 32 -18.04 9.20 -10.99
C LYS A 32 -18.92 8.13 -10.38
N GLY A 33 -18.71 7.82 -9.10
CA GLY A 33 -19.51 6.85 -8.36
C GLY A 33 -18.92 6.55 -6.99
N ASN A 34 -19.42 5.49 -6.36
CA ASN A 34 -18.97 4.97 -5.08
C ASN A 34 -19.10 3.44 -5.13
N TRP A 35 -17.99 2.73 -5.03
CA TRP A 35 -17.92 1.28 -5.19
C TRP A 35 -17.28 0.64 -3.97
N GLY A 36 -17.63 -0.62 -3.67
CA GLY A 36 -17.15 -1.35 -2.50
C GLY A 36 -17.89 -1.06 -1.19
N LYS A 37 -18.95 -0.24 -1.20
CA LYS A 37 -19.75 0.04 0.00
C LYS A 37 -20.47 -1.23 0.48
N GLY A 38 -20.19 -1.65 1.72
CA GLY A 38 -20.88 -2.76 2.38
C GLY A 38 -20.28 -4.14 2.12
N GLU A 39 -19.16 -4.22 1.39
CA GLU A 39 -18.49 -5.50 1.12
C GLU A 39 -17.36 -5.82 2.13
N GLY A 40 -17.02 -4.88 3.00
CA GLY A 40 -15.97 -5.01 4.00
C GLY A 40 -15.29 -3.66 4.23
N GLU A 41 -14.36 -3.61 5.18
CA GLU A 41 -13.47 -2.46 5.34
C GLU A 41 -12.49 -2.40 4.16
N ILE A 42 -12.23 -1.19 3.66
CA ILE A 42 -11.29 -0.92 2.56
C ILE A 42 -10.25 0.05 3.10
N LYS A 43 -9.05 -0.46 3.40
CA LYS A 43 -7.93 0.34 3.92
C LYS A 43 -6.94 0.77 2.84
N ALA A 44 -6.74 -0.06 1.82
CA ALA A 44 -5.74 0.18 0.80
C ALA A 44 -6.21 -0.08 -0.63
N VAL A 45 -5.63 0.69 -1.56
CA VAL A 45 -5.85 0.57 -3.00
C VAL A 45 -4.56 0.91 -3.76
N PHE A 46 -4.24 0.12 -4.76
CA PHE A 46 -3.20 0.38 -5.74
C PHE A 46 -3.82 0.44 -7.14
N ALA A 47 -3.54 1.50 -7.88
CA ALA A 47 -4.01 1.67 -9.25
C ALA A 47 -2.88 1.51 -10.26
N ALA A 48 -3.12 0.74 -11.32
CA ALA A 48 -2.18 0.53 -12.41
C ALA A 48 -2.88 0.63 -13.76
N GLY A 49 -2.78 1.81 -14.38
CA GLY A 49 -3.53 2.09 -15.60
C GLY A 49 -5.05 1.95 -15.35
N PRO A 50 -5.78 1.14 -16.13
CA PRO A 50 -7.22 0.98 -15.96
C PRO A 50 -7.61 -0.02 -14.87
N ILE A 51 -6.67 -0.64 -14.16
CA ILE A 51 -6.98 -1.67 -13.15
C ILE A 51 -6.68 -1.10 -11.75
N ALA A 52 -7.59 -1.32 -10.81
CA ALA A 52 -7.32 -1.11 -9.40
C ALA A 52 -7.35 -2.45 -8.65
N TYR A 53 -6.46 -2.55 -7.68
CA TYR A 53 -6.34 -3.64 -6.72
C TYR A 53 -6.62 -3.04 -5.34
N TYR A 54 -7.57 -3.57 -4.57
CA TYR A 54 -7.92 -3.01 -3.27
C TYR A 54 -8.38 -4.08 -2.29
N GLY A 55 -8.09 -3.85 -1.02
CA GLY A 55 -8.58 -4.69 0.06
C GLY A 55 -10.07 -4.51 0.29
N VAL A 56 -10.79 -5.60 0.55
CA VAL A 56 -12.18 -5.62 0.98
C VAL A 56 -12.29 -6.71 2.05
N GLY A 57 -12.14 -6.33 3.31
CA GLY A 57 -11.94 -7.30 4.39
C GLY A 57 -10.71 -8.17 4.11
N ASN A 58 -10.90 -9.50 4.14
CA ASN A 58 -9.85 -10.48 3.85
C ASN A 58 -9.71 -10.86 2.36
N LYS A 59 -10.20 -10.01 1.46
CA LYS A 59 -10.11 -10.23 0.01
C LYS A 59 -9.35 -9.10 -0.65
N VAL A 60 -8.49 -9.44 -1.60
CA VAL A 60 -8.00 -8.47 -2.59
C VAL A 60 -8.93 -8.53 -3.80
N GLN A 61 -9.66 -7.44 -4.05
CA GLN A 61 -10.46 -7.27 -5.26
C GLN A 61 -9.63 -6.67 -6.38
N ILE A 62 -9.86 -7.17 -7.60
CA ILE A 62 -9.24 -6.69 -8.83
C ILE A 62 -10.37 -6.21 -9.75
N THR A 63 -10.36 -4.93 -10.08
CA THR A 63 -11.46 -4.31 -10.82
C THR A 63 -10.91 -3.43 -11.94
N ALA A 64 -11.47 -3.57 -13.13
CA ALA A 64 -11.21 -2.69 -14.25
C ALA A 64 -12.11 -1.44 -14.17
N PHE A 65 -11.50 -0.28 -14.31
CA PHE A 65 -12.10 1.05 -14.33
C PHE A 65 -11.89 1.74 -15.70
N SER A 66 -11.84 0.96 -16.79
CA SER A 66 -11.73 1.50 -18.16
C SER A 66 -12.85 2.50 -18.48
N ASP A 67 -14.04 2.27 -17.93
CA ASP A 67 -15.08 3.28 -17.74
C ASP A 67 -15.31 3.47 -16.24
N PRO A 68 -14.87 4.60 -15.64
CA PRO A 68 -15.08 4.86 -14.23
C PRO A 68 -16.55 4.94 -13.84
N ALA A 69 -17.51 5.11 -14.76
CA ALA A 69 -18.93 5.05 -14.42
C ALA A 69 -19.44 3.60 -14.27
N ASN A 70 -18.77 2.64 -14.91
CA ASN A 70 -19.20 1.24 -15.02
C ASN A 70 -18.01 0.29 -14.78
N PRO A 71 -17.47 0.21 -13.55
CA PRO A 71 -16.36 -0.69 -13.27
C PRO A 71 -16.76 -2.15 -13.37
N VAL A 72 -15.82 -2.98 -13.80
CA VAL A 72 -16.00 -4.43 -13.99
C VAL A 72 -15.07 -5.16 -13.02
N ARG A 73 -15.64 -5.87 -12.05
CA ARG A 73 -14.86 -6.74 -11.15
C ARG A 73 -14.30 -7.90 -11.98
N LEU A 74 -12.97 -7.98 -12.07
CA LEU A 74 -12.27 -9.00 -12.84
C LEU A 74 -12.08 -10.28 -12.02
N ALA A 75 -11.68 -10.13 -10.75
CA ALA A 75 -11.38 -11.25 -9.87
C ALA A 75 -11.36 -10.82 -8.38
N SER A 76 -11.26 -11.81 -7.50
CA SER A 76 -10.93 -11.62 -6.09
C SER A 76 -10.03 -12.75 -5.60
N VAL A 77 -9.10 -12.46 -4.71
CA VAL A 77 -8.24 -13.45 -4.04
C VAL A 77 -8.43 -13.34 -2.54
N ASP A 78 -8.68 -14.46 -1.88
CA ASP A 78 -8.69 -14.55 -0.43
C ASP A 78 -7.27 -14.48 0.13
N VAL A 79 -7.07 -13.67 1.16
CA VAL A 79 -5.88 -13.63 2.00
C VAL A 79 -6.24 -14.02 3.43
N PRO A 80 -5.27 -14.41 4.28
CA PRO A 80 -5.58 -14.89 5.63
C PRO A 80 -6.34 -13.93 6.53
N ASP A 81 -6.11 -12.62 6.40
CA ASP A 81 -6.73 -11.61 7.29
C ASP A 81 -7.08 -10.31 6.53
N LEU A 82 -7.60 -9.32 7.26
CA LEU A 82 -7.89 -7.98 6.77
C LEU A 82 -6.70 -7.39 6.02
N VAL A 83 -6.93 -6.96 4.78
CA VAL A 83 -5.93 -6.26 3.98
C VAL A 83 -5.68 -4.87 4.58
N GLU A 84 -4.48 -4.65 5.08
CA GLU A 84 -4.04 -3.40 5.70
C GLU A 84 -3.42 -2.47 4.65
N ASP A 85 -2.45 -2.99 3.89
CA ASP A 85 -1.82 -2.27 2.77
C ASP A 85 -1.44 -3.20 1.62
N LEU A 86 -1.31 -2.65 0.41
CA LEU A 86 -0.85 -3.40 -0.76
C LEU A 86 -0.15 -2.53 -1.79
N VAL A 87 0.86 -3.12 -2.43
CA VAL A 87 1.58 -2.51 -3.56
C VAL A 87 1.81 -3.52 -4.67
N ARG A 88 1.88 -3.05 -5.92
CA ARG A 88 2.27 -3.89 -7.06
C ARG A 88 3.76 -3.74 -7.35
N THR A 89 4.43 -4.86 -7.60
CA THR A 89 5.83 -4.91 -8.03
C THR A 89 6.00 -5.84 -9.24
N SER A 90 7.15 -5.72 -9.92
CA SER A 90 7.55 -6.63 -11.00
C SER A 90 8.82 -7.39 -10.63
N ILE A 91 8.75 -8.72 -10.70
CA ILE A 91 9.85 -9.63 -10.35
C ILE A 91 10.03 -10.59 -11.53
N GLY A 92 11.23 -10.59 -12.13
CA GLY A 92 11.52 -11.42 -13.31
C GLY A 92 10.60 -11.17 -14.51
N GLY A 93 10.07 -9.94 -14.66
CA GLY A 93 9.12 -9.58 -15.72
C GLY A 93 7.66 -9.94 -15.44
N ASN A 94 7.40 -10.71 -14.37
CA ASN A 94 6.04 -11.03 -13.92
C ASN A 94 5.54 -9.97 -12.94
N GLN A 95 4.22 -9.78 -12.88
CA GLN A 95 3.57 -8.82 -11.97
C GLN A 95 3.02 -9.51 -10.71
N TYR A 96 3.33 -8.93 -9.55
CA TYR A 96 2.86 -9.41 -8.25
C TYR A 96 2.28 -8.28 -7.42
N LEU A 97 1.30 -8.60 -6.57
CA LEU A 97 0.98 -7.78 -5.41
C LEU A 97 1.73 -8.30 -4.19
N VAL A 98 2.21 -7.37 -3.39
CA VAL A 98 2.73 -7.60 -2.04
C VAL A 98 1.70 -6.99 -1.09
N VAL A 99 1.13 -7.80 -0.22
CA VAL A 99 -0.06 -7.46 0.56
C VAL A 99 0.21 -7.68 2.04
N GLY A 100 0.19 -6.60 2.81
CA GLY A 100 0.13 -6.65 4.27
C GLY A 100 -1.30 -6.96 4.68
N ASN A 101 -1.50 -8.02 5.47
CA ASN A 101 -2.83 -8.42 5.91
C ASN A 101 -2.79 -9.02 7.32
N GLY A 102 -3.34 -8.30 8.30
CA GLY A 102 -3.15 -8.61 9.72
C GLY A 102 -1.68 -8.88 10.03
N GLU A 103 -1.40 -10.01 10.68
CA GLU A 103 -0.04 -10.47 10.99
C GLU A 103 0.63 -11.24 9.84
N ASN A 104 0.37 -10.87 8.59
CA ASN A 104 0.86 -11.61 7.43
C ASN A 104 1.34 -10.74 6.26
N LEU A 105 2.32 -11.26 5.55
CA LEU A 105 2.73 -10.80 4.23
C LEU A 105 2.32 -11.85 3.18
N SER A 106 1.40 -11.46 2.29
CA SER A 106 0.90 -12.29 1.19
C SER A 106 1.46 -11.81 -0.14
N ILE A 107 1.85 -12.75 -1.01
CA ILE A 107 2.29 -12.46 -2.38
C ILE A 107 1.27 -13.04 -3.35
N ILE A 108 0.73 -12.22 -4.25
CA ILE A 108 -0.29 -12.62 -5.22
C ILE A 108 0.25 -12.40 -6.63
N ASN A 109 0.27 -13.44 -7.45
CA ASN A 109 0.53 -13.30 -8.89
C ASN A 109 -0.67 -12.63 -9.55
N VAL A 110 -0.42 -11.49 -10.20
CA VAL A 110 -1.42 -10.71 -10.94
C VAL A 110 -1.02 -10.48 -12.40
N GLN A 111 -0.17 -11.35 -12.94
CA GLN A 111 0.24 -11.32 -14.35
C GLN A 111 -0.97 -11.37 -15.29
N ASN A 112 -1.96 -12.20 -14.95
CA ASN A 112 -3.29 -12.14 -15.54
C ASN A 112 -4.31 -11.66 -14.49
N PRO A 113 -4.86 -10.45 -14.61
CA PRO A 113 -5.76 -9.87 -13.61
C PRO A 113 -7.12 -10.56 -13.52
N THR A 114 -7.50 -11.41 -14.49
CA THR A 114 -8.74 -12.21 -14.41
C THR A 114 -8.54 -13.57 -13.76
N THR A 115 -7.29 -14.02 -13.61
CA THR A 115 -6.93 -15.29 -12.94
C THR A 115 -5.76 -15.08 -11.97
N PRO A 116 -5.89 -14.18 -10.98
CA PRO A 116 -4.86 -13.98 -9.98
C PRO A 116 -4.75 -15.20 -9.04
N SER A 117 -3.60 -15.37 -8.40
CA SER A 117 -3.39 -16.47 -7.44
C SER A 117 -2.47 -16.07 -6.29
N LEU A 118 -2.84 -16.46 -5.07
CA LEU A 118 -1.96 -16.38 -3.90
C LEU A 118 -0.81 -17.38 -4.08
N VAL A 119 0.44 -16.90 -4.12
CA VAL A 119 1.63 -17.73 -4.35
C VAL A 119 2.47 -17.94 -3.10
N ALA A 120 2.38 -17.05 -2.12
CA ALA A 120 3.02 -17.21 -0.82
C ALA A 120 2.27 -16.43 0.26
N ASN A 121 2.45 -16.90 1.48
CA ASN A 121 2.04 -16.23 2.69
C ASN A 121 3.07 -16.54 3.78
N VAL A 122 3.51 -15.52 4.50
CA VAL A 122 4.42 -15.65 5.64
C VAL A 122 3.87 -14.84 6.81
N SER A 123 3.99 -15.38 8.01
CA SER A 123 3.61 -14.67 9.23
C SER A 123 4.64 -13.59 9.57
N LEU A 124 4.14 -12.46 10.01
CA LEU A 124 4.92 -11.34 10.53
C LEU A 124 4.78 -11.28 12.06
N PRO A 125 5.75 -10.67 12.75
CA PRO A 125 5.67 -10.47 14.21
C PRO A 125 4.51 -9.58 14.70
N SER A 126 3.98 -8.68 13.88
CA SER A 126 2.87 -7.79 14.23
C SER A 126 1.98 -7.48 13.02
N THR A 127 1.12 -6.47 13.13
CA THR A 127 0.23 -6.05 12.05
C THR A 127 1.02 -5.32 10.95
N ALA A 128 0.84 -5.73 9.71
CA ALA A 128 1.46 -5.13 8.52
C ALA A 128 0.76 -3.83 8.08
N GLU A 129 0.89 -2.76 8.88
CA GLU A 129 0.22 -1.46 8.70
C GLU A 129 0.57 -0.75 7.38
N GLY A 130 1.78 -0.97 6.86
CA GLY A 130 2.22 -0.38 5.60
C GLY A 130 3.21 -1.25 4.85
N VAL A 131 3.14 -1.25 3.52
CA VAL A 131 3.99 -2.08 2.66
C VAL A 131 4.54 -1.25 1.50
N ALA A 132 5.85 -1.29 1.32
CA ALA A 132 6.51 -0.74 0.14
C ALA A 132 7.49 -1.75 -0.46
N THR A 133 7.81 -1.57 -1.74
CA THR A 133 8.78 -2.45 -2.43
C THR A 133 9.88 -1.65 -3.10
N SER A 134 11.06 -2.26 -3.20
CA SER A 134 12.17 -1.74 -3.99
C SER A 134 12.98 -2.87 -4.59
N GLY A 135 12.99 -2.95 -5.92
CA GLY A 135 13.55 -4.12 -6.62
C GLY A 135 12.85 -5.39 -6.14
N THR A 136 13.63 -6.32 -5.61
CA THR A 136 13.16 -7.60 -5.05
C THR A 136 13.01 -7.59 -3.53
N TYR A 137 12.94 -6.43 -2.89
CA TYR A 137 12.73 -6.32 -1.44
C TYR A 137 11.37 -5.72 -1.11
N ALA A 138 10.73 -6.29 -0.10
CA ALA A 138 9.57 -5.71 0.58
C ALA A 138 10.01 -5.09 1.91
N TYR A 139 9.49 -3.90 2.19
CA TYR A 139 9.69 -3.14 3.41
C TYR A 139 8.32 -3.00 4.06
N ILE A 140 8.18 -3.46 5.30
CA ILE A 140 6.91 -3.56 6.00
C ILE A 140 7.00 -2.75 7.28
N ALA A 141 6.13 -1.75 7.42
CA ALA A 141 5.84 -1.12 8.70
C ALA A 141 4.98 -2.12 9.50
N ASP A 142 5.63 -2.87 10.37
CA ASP A 142 5.08 -4.02 11.08
C ASP A 142 4.69 -3.63 12.52
N GLY A 143 3.80 -2.65 12.65
CA GLY A 143 3.22 -2.22 13.92
C GLY A 143 4.22 -2.12 15.07
N GLY A 144 4.03 -2.91 16.12
CA GLY A 144 4.90 -2.93 17.31
C GLY A 144 6.29 -3.57 17.10
N ALA A 145 6.52 -4.23 15.96
CA ALA A 145 7.79 -4.87 15.62
C ALA A 145 8.71 -3.99 14.74
N GLY A 146 8.26 -2.79 14.36
CA GLY A 146 9.08 -1.81 13.67
C GLY A 146 9.14 -2.03 12.15
N LEU A 147 10.33 -1.94 11.56
CA LEU A 147 10.52 -2.16 10.12
C LEU A 147 10.98 -3.60 9.87
N GLN A 148 10.20 -4.37 9.12
CA GLN A 148 10.61 -5.69 8.62
C GLN A 148 11.04 -5.60 7.15
N ILE A 149 12.10 -6.31 6.77
CA ILE A 149 12.58 -6.36 5.39
C ILE A 149 12.66 -7.81 4.93
N TYR A 150 11.98 -8.10 3.82
CA TYR A 150 11.93 -9.43 3.22
C TYR A 150 12.49 -9.39 1.79
N ASP A 151 13.27 -10.40 1.42
CA ASP A 151 13.60 -10.71 0.03
C ASP A 151 12.42 -11.47 -0.58
N ILE A 152 11.91 -10.94 -1.68
CA ILE A 152 10.81 -11.49 -2.48
C ILE A 152 11.27 -11.87 -3.90
N SER A 153 12.58 -11.99 -4.14
CA SER A 153 13.17 -12.36 -5.43
C SER A 153 12.66 -13.71 -5.94
N THR A 154 12.26 -14.60 -5.03
CA THR A 154 11.48 -15.81 -5.28
C THR A 154 10.06 -15.63 -4.70
N PRO A 155 9.07 -15.18 -5.49
CA PRO A 155 7.74 -14.80 -4.98
C PRO A 155 6.99 -15.89 -4.22
N SER A 156 7.28 -17.17 -4.49
CA SER A 156 6.68 -18.32 -3.79
C SER A 156 7.36 -18.65 -2.46
N SER A 157 8.47 -18.00 -2.13
CA SER A 157 9.23 -18.24 -0.90
C SER A 157 9.91 -16.94 -0.40
N PRO A 158 9.14 -15.94 0.04
CA PRO A 158 9.70 -14.77 0.71
C PRO A 158 10.56 -15.17 1.91
N SER A 159 11.69 -14.49 2.11
CA SER A 159 12.60 -14.76 3.23
C SER A 159 12.97 -13.49 3.98
N PRO A 160 13.04 -13.51 5.32
CA PRO A 160 13.47 -12.35 6.09
C PRO A 160 14.92 -12.00 5.79
N VAL A 161 15.22 -10.71 5.70
CA VAL A 161 16.56 -10.17 5.40
C VAL A 161 17.11 -9.46 6.63
N SER A 162 16.34 -8.52 7.17
CA SER A 162 16.70 -7.78 8.38
C SER A 162 15.46 -7.16 9.01
N GLN A 163 15.64 -6.64 10.22
CA GLN A 163 14.63 -5.85 10.91
C GLN A 163 15.28 -4.63 11.55
N VAL A 164 14.51 -3.55 11.71
CA VAL A 164 14.84 -2.44 12.59
C VAL A 164 13.84 -2.44 13.74
N ASP A 165 14.29 -2.98 14.87
CA ASP A 165 13.53 -3.04 16.11
C ASP A 165 13.62 -1.74 16.91
N SER A 166 13.01 -1.71 18.10
CA SER A 166 13.12 -0.59 19.06
C SER A 166 12.58 0.74 18.56
N ILE A 167 11.78 0.71 17.50
CA ILE A 167 11.00 1.84 17.03
C ILE A 167 9.60 1.70 17.60
N SER A 168 9.00 2.82 17.98
CA SER A 168 7.58 2.92 18.32
C SER A 168 6.68 2.36 17.21
N TRP A 169 5.38 2.19 17.47
CA TRP A 169 4.40 1.68 16.48
C TRP A 169 4.61 2.26 15.07
N ALA A 170 4.97 1.38 14.12
CA ALA A 170 5.22 1.72 12.72
C ALA A 170 3.90 1.62 11.93
N GLU A 171 3.53 2.71 11.25
CA GLU A 171 2.21 2.86 10.62
C GLU A 171 2.29 2.91 9.09
N GLY A 172 3.42 3.33 8.54
CA GLY A 172 3.54 3.48 7.10
C GLY A 172 5.00 3.59 6.67
N VAL A 173 5.29 3.10 5.47
CA VAL A 173 6.62 3.12 4.89
C VAL A 173 6.53 3.49 3.41
N VAL A 174 7.42 4.38 2.96
CA VAL A 174 7.57 4.73 1.55
C VAL A 174 9.04 4.70 1.17
N ILE A 175 9.30 4.35 -0.10
CA ILE A 175 10.66 4.18 -0.62
C ILE A 175 10.98 5.27 -1.63
N SER A 176 12.13 5.92 -1.42
CA SER A 176 12.79 6.74 -2.43
C SER A 176 14.27 6.42 -2.38
N GLN A 177 14.67 5.40 -3.16
CA GLN A 177 16.04 4.88 -3.17
C GLN A 177 17.07 6.03 -3.27
N PRO A 178 18.13 6.02 -2.44
CA PRO A 178 18.56 4.94 -1.55
C PRO A 178 17.90 4.91 -0.15
N TYR A 179 16.80 5.63 0.06
CA TYR A 179 16.21 5.84 1.38
C TYR A 179 14.83 5.20 1.52
N CYS A 180 14.48 4.84 2.75
CA CYS A 180 13.09 4.65 3.17
C CYS A 180 12.69 5.69 4.22
N TYR A 181 11.41 6.04 4.21
CA TYR A 181 10.79 6.95 5.15
C TYR A 181 9.67 6.19 5.85
N MET A 182 9.77 6.07 7.16
CA MET A 182 8.81 5.32 7.97
C MET A 182 8.15 6.26 8.98
N ALA A 183 6.82 6.29 8.99
CA ALA A 183 6.06 6.95 10.03
C ALA A 183 5.96 6.01 11.24
N ALA A 184 6.49 6.43 12.39
CA ALA A 184 6.39 5.65 13.62
C ALA A 184 6.42 6.53 14.88
N GLY A 185 5.46 6.31 15.78
CA GLY A 185 5.33 7.02 17.07
C GLY A 185 5.39 8.53 16.98
N GLY A 186 4.66 9.11 16.01
CA GLY A 186 4.63 10.55 15.80
C GLY A 186 5.94 11.13 15.26
N LYS A 187 6.80 10.31 14.63
CA LYS A 187 8.01 10.77 13.92
C LYS A 187 8.08 10.14 12.53
N THR A 188 8.74 10.84 11.62
CA THR A 188 9.24 10.23 10.38
C THR A 188 10.69 9.84 10.57
N HIS A 189 10.98 8.55 10.48
CA HIS A 189 12.32 7.98 10.52
C HIS A 189 12.83 7.82 9.10
N ILE A 190 14.05 8.28 8.83
CA ILE A 190 14.69 8.20 7.52
C ILE A 190 15.84 7.21 7.62
N PHE A 191 15.78 6.13 6.85
CA PHE A 191 16.84 5.13 6.81
C PHE A 191 17.54 5.14 5.46
N ASP A 192 18.85 4.96 5.46
CA ASP A 192 19.59 4.46 4.30
C ASP A 192 19.31 2.95 4.15
N ILE A 193 18.84 2.56 2.98
CA ILE A 193 18.51 1.17 2.62
C ILE A 193 19.37 0.67 1.46
N SER A 194 20.50 1.33 1.16
CA SER A 194 21.47 0.89 0.15
C SER A 194 21.96 -0.54 0.39
N ASN A 195 22.00 -0.95 1.67
CA ASN A 195 22.14 -2.34 2.07
C ASN A 195 20.89 -2.80 2.84
N PRO A 196 19.96 -3.54 2.19
CA PRO A 196 18.76 -4.05 2.85
C PRO A 196 19.03 -4.97 4.06
N ALA A 197 20.23 -5.57 4.16
CA ALA A 197 20.63 -6.38 5.30
C ALA A 197 21.12 -5.56 6.50
N ALA A 198 21.38 -4.26 6.32
CA ALA A 198 21.80 -3.36 7.39
C ALA A 198 21.29 -1.93 7.16
N PRO A 199 19.96 -1.68 7.29
CA PRO A 199 19.42 -0.33 7.22
C PRO A 199 20.03 0.57 8.29
N ALA A 200 20.40 1.79 7.92
CA ALA A 200 21.00 2.75 8.84
C ALA A 200 20.08 3.94 9.08
N LEU A 201 19.71 4.20 10.34
CA LEU A 201 18.95 5.40 10.70
C LEU A 201 19.82 6.64 10.44
N LEU A 202 19.35 7.52 9.56
CA LEU A 202 20.02 8.79 9.24
C LEU A 202 19.45 9.95 10.03
N SER A 203 18.13 10.00 10.17
CA SER A 203 17.44 11.13 10.80
C SER A 203 16.06 10.73 11.32
N GLN A 204 15.57 11.50 12.28
CA GLN A 204 14.21 11.45 12.78
C GLN A 204 13.63 12.87 12.76
N ILE A 205 12.51 13.04 12.07
CA ILE A 205 11.78 14.29 12.01
C ILE A 205 10.53 14.13 12.88
N PRO A 206 10.38 14.87 13.98
CA PRO A 206 9.14 14.88 14.75
C PRO A 206 7.98 15.32 13.85
N SER A 207 6.82 14.68 13.98
CA SER A 207 5.60 15.30 13.49
C SER A 207 5.38 16.57 14.31
N PHE A 208 5.35 17.72 13.64
CA PHE A 208 5.02 18.96 14.32
C PHE A 208 3.58 18.83 14.78
N SER A 209 3.35 18.82 16.09
CA SER A 209 2.05 19.19 16.66
C SER A 209 1.84 20.70 16.51
N GLY A 210 2.00 21.22 15.29
CA GLY A 210 1.49 22.53 14.94
C GLY A 210 0.00 22.35 14.85
N GLY A 211 -0.74 22.80 15.87
CA GLY A 211 -2.18 22.97 15.75
C GLY A 211 -2.47 23.70 14.44
N TRP A 212 -3.56 23.33 13.76
CA TRP A 212 -4.00 23.95 12.52
C TRP A 212 -3.82 25.47 12.57
N HIS A 213 -2.75 25.98 11.97
CA HIS A 213 -2.59 27.41 11.79
C HIS A 213 -3.48 27.78 10.62
N GLN A 214 -4.69 28.27 10.94
CA GLN A 214 -5.36 29.21 10.06
C GLN A 214 -4.56 30.50 10.12
N ASP A 215 -3.82 30.79 9.07
CA ASP A 215 -3.49 32.15 8.63
C ASP A 215 -3.57 32.19 7.10
#